data_AF-A0A538TWE2-F1
#
_entry.id   AF-A0A538TWE2-F1
#
_cell.length_a   1.000
_cell.length_b   1.000
_cell.length_c   1.000
_cell.angle_alpha   90.00
_cell.angle_beta   90.00
_cell.angle_gamma   90.00
#
_symmetry.space_group_name_H-M   'P 1'
#
loop_
_entity.id
_entity.type
_entity.pdbx_description
1 polymer ?
#
loop_
_entity_poly.entity_id
_entity_poly.type
_entity_poly.pdbx_seq_one_letter_code
_entity_poly.pdbx_strand_id
1 'polypeptide(L)'
;MPTTVGLPVRTRTHKVLSMRDSSSRAPRSHARVAWLLAVAAVLAVASFASAQLPPTNGSSPFWGSTGPKQPNPAQPSQATQQTQPAAPPVAASPVIARIEGRGITQADFDRVAQPYFTMLKGQYRASFDANLQHTASLNVLDELIRRELLAVESQRQKIAVSDAEADKILMEDPLFATNGKFDPVKFDAYKTSQRSNYGLILPRLRETAAMRKLDESLRQRFKPTSAQVRAEWAKRNDQVRFKMFSLQPRDLPETESSAAEWAAYYKEHSDQFARRTRLRLRYVRLSLPGEGESTRAAEESRALARAKGIADSLRHHTLPDTALELSDTGPF
;
A
#
# COMPACT_ATOMS: atom_id res chain seq x y z
N MET A 1 -79.60 6.16 -6.58
CA MET A 1 -80.27 5.20 -5.68
C MET A 1 -79.30 4.05 -5.42
N PRO A 2 -78.98 3.74 -4.15
CA PRO A 2 -78.82 4.66 -3.01
C PRO A 2 -77.52 5.47 -3.26
N THR A 3 -76.42 5.60 -2.49
CA THR A 3 -76.07 5.25 -1.09
C THR A 3 -74.98 6.23 -0.60
N THR A 4 -74.89 6.47 0.71
CA THR A 4 -73.88 7.33 1.36
C THR A 4 -73.11 6.57 2.43
N VAL A 5 -71.79 6.79 2.54
CA VAL A 5 -71.01 6.68 3.80
C VAL A 5 -69.99 7.81 3.83
N GLY A 6 -69.68 8.39 4.99
CA GLY A 6 -68.65 9.41 5.14
C GLY A 6 -68.28 9.70 6.60
N LEU A 7 -67.45 10.73 6.78
CA LEU A 7 -66.93 11.28 8.05
C LEU A 7 -65.88 10.40 8.80
N PRO A 8 -65.04 11.00 9.68
CA PRO A 8 -64.80 12.43 9.93
C PRO A 8 -63.35 12.90 9.71
N VAL A 9 -63.18 14.17 9.35
CA VAL A 9 -61.90 14.89 9.50
C VAL A 9 -61.62 15.15 10.98
N ARG A 10 -60.36 15.05 11.42
CA ARG A 10 -59.93 15.54 12.74
C ARG A 10 -58.68 16.40 12.65
N THR A 11 -58.87 17.71 12.56
CA THR A 11 -57.81 18.72 12.63
C THR A 11 -57.15 18.75 14.02
N ARG A 12 -55.84 19.03 14.06
CA ARG A 12 -55.16 19.43 15.30
C ARG A 12 -54.10 20.51 15.05
N THR A 13 -54.54 21.76 15.07
CA THR A 13 -53.69 22.95 14.98
C THR A 13 -52.83 23.09 16.24
N HIS A 14 -51.52 23.28 16.10
CA HIS A 14 -50.66 23.76 17.19
C HIS A 14 -49.73 24.89 16.75
N LYS A 15 -50.09 26.06 17.29
CA LYS A 15 -49.45 27.38 17.39
C LYS A 15 -47.98 27.54 16.93
N VAL A 16 -47.77 28.61 16.14
CA VAL A 16 -46.48 29.22 15.80
C VAL A 16 -45.72 29.72 17.04
N LEU A 17 -44.38 29.71 16.98
CA LEU A 17 -43.52 30.58 17.80
C LEU A 17 -42.54 31.37 16.90
N SER A 18 -42.20 32.60 17.29
CA SER A 18 -41.54 33.58 16.42
C SER A 18 -40.01 33.53 16.46
N MET A 19 -39.44 33.53 15.25
CA MET A 19 -38.27 34.31 14.80
C MET A 19 -37.66 35.33 15.79
N ARG A 20 -36.34 35.22 16.03
CA ARG A 20 -35.40 36.36 16.10
C ARG A 20 -33.93 35.92 15.96
N ASP A 21 -33.10 36.80 15.43
CA ASP A 21 -31.67 36.59 15.21
C ASP A 21 -30.84 36.46 16.50
N SER A 22 -29.75 35.71 16.41
CA SER A 22 -28.46 36.12 17.00
C SER A 22 -27.30 35.39 16.34
N SER A 23 -26.49 36.13 15.59
CA SER A 23 -25.26 35.62 14.99
C SER A 23 -24.16 35.47 16.06
N SER A 24 -23.59 34.26 16.19
CA SER A 24 -22.28 34.10 16.82
C SER A 24 -21.45 33.05 16.07
N ARG A 25 -20.15 33.32 15.96
CA ARG A 25 -19.25 32.71 14.98
C ARG A 25 -18.26 31.78 15.68
N ALA A 26 -18.48 30.46 15.60
CA ALA A 26 -17.58 29.46 16.17
C ALA A 26 -16.65 28.84 15.09
N PRO A 27 -15.38 28.55 15.41
CA PRO A 27 -14.38 28.19 14.40
C PRO A 27 -14.47 26.71 13.96
N ARG A 28 -14.41 26.46 12.65
CA ARG A 28 -14.11 25.13 12.10
C ARG A 28 -12.65 25.07 11.64
N SER A 29 -11.78 24.76 12.59
CA SER A 29 -10.38 24.38 12.37
C SER A 29 -10.30 23.06 11.61
N HIS A 30 -10.41 23.10 10.28
CA HIS A 30 -10.17 21.94 9.42
C HIS A 30 -8.68 21.59 9.34
N ALA A 31 -8.16 21.03 10.43
CA ALA A 31 -6.89 20.33 10.48
C ALA A 31 -6.95 19.07 9.60
N ARG A 32 -6.80 19.24 8.29
CA ARG A 32 -6.72 18.14 7.31
C ARG A 32 -5.36 17.46 7.45
N VAL A 33 -5.28 16.51 8.38
CA VAL A 33 -4.15 15.59 8.51
C VAL A 33 -4.01 14.80 7.20
N ALA A 34 -3.04 15.16 6.39
CA ALA A 34 -2.75 14.48 5.13
C ALA A 34 -2.03 13.17 5.42
N TRP A 35 -2.75 12.05 5.35
CA TRP A 35 -2.19 10.70 5.46
C TRP A 35 -1.38 10.33 4.22
N LEU A 36 -0.16 10.85 4.12
CA LEU A 36 0.85 10.39 3.16
C LEU A 36 1.47 9.08 3.65
N LEU A 37 0.88 7.95 3.27
CA LEU A 37 1.47 6.62 3.45
C LEU A 37 2.67 6.40 2.51
N ALA A 38 3.77 7.09 2.80
CA ALA A 38 5.07 6.81 2.22
C ALA A 38 5.68 5.56 2.88
N VAL A 39 5.21 4.36 2.48
CA VAL A 39 5.78 3.08 2.93
C VAL A 39 7.15 2.86 2.29
N ALA A 40 8.16 3.58 2.79
CA ALA A 40 9.56 3.28 2.54
C ALA A 40 9.94 2.03 3.34
N ALA A 41 9.69 0.84 2.76
CA ALA A 41 10.07 -0.45 3.32
C ALA A 41 11.60 -0.67 3.29
N VAL A 42 12.33 0.16 4.04
CA VAL A 42 13.75 -0.01 4.32
C VAL A 42 13.86 -0.88 5.58
N LEU A 43 13.98 -2.19 5.39
CA LEU A 43 14.43 -3.10 6.45
C LEU A 43 15.93 -2.90 6.70
N ALA A 44 16.26 -1.79 7.35
CA ALA A 44 17.59 -1.54 7.89
C ALA A 44 17.81 -2.43 9.12
N VAL A 45 18.43 -3.60 8.92
CA VAL A 45 18.92 -4.43 10.02
C VAL A 45 20.19 -3.78 10.58
N ALA A 46 20.03 -2.85 11.52
CA ALA A 46 21.13 -2.31 12.32
C ALA A 46 20.64 -1.66 13.63
N SER A 47 21.32 -2.03 14.73
CA SER A 47 21.57 -1.20 15.92
C SER A 47 20.38 -0.58 16.66
N PHE A 48 19.96 -1.24 17.74
CA PHE A 48 19.81 -0.54 19.03
C PHE A 48 20.54 -1.31 20.13
N ALA A 49 21.33 -0.59 20.92
CA ALA A 49 22.01 -1.11 22.10
C ALA A 49 21.29 -0.62 23.37
N SER A 50 21.58 -1.29 24.50
CA SER A 50 21.35 -0.78 25.86
C SER A 50 19.90 -0.59 26.32
N ALA A 51 19.18 -1.71 26.49
CA ALA A 51 18.23 -1.88 27.60
C ALA A 51 18.17 -3.37 27.99
N GLN A 52 18.26 -3.71 29.28
CA GLN A 52 18.06 -5.09 29.73
C GLN A 52 16.63 -5.56 29.42
N LEU A 53 16.51 -6.78 28.91
CA LEU A 53 15.25 -7.52 28.78
C LEU A 53 15.38 -8.90 29.45
N PRO A 54 14.28 -9.46 30.00
CA PRO A 54 14.28 -10.75 30.69
C PRO A 54 14.38 -11.94 29.72
N PRO A 55 14.71 -13.16 30.22
CA PRO A 55 14.99 -14.31 29.36
C PRO A 55 13.72 -15.02 28.82
N THR A 56 13.91 -15.76 27.72
CA THR A 56 12.93 -16.61 26.99
C THR A 56 11.84 -15.82 26.24
N ASN A 57 11.45 -16.15 25.01
CA ASN A 57 11.51 -17.43 24.29
C ASN A 57 12.29 -17.38 22.96
N GLY A 58 12.68 -18.56 22.46
CA GLY A 58 13.55 -18.70 21.29
C GLY A 58 12.88 -18.35 19.96
N SER A 59 13.39 -17.31 19.30
CA SER A 59 13.16 -17.04 17.88
C SER A 59 13.99 -17.99 17.02
N SER A 60 13.35 -18.91 16.30
CA SER A 60 14.04 -19.79 15.35
C SER A 60 14.64 -19.00 14.18
N PRO A 61 15.90 -19.25 13.78
CA PRO A 61 16.49 -18.61 12.60
C PRO A 61 15.78 -19.06 11.32
N PHE A 62 15.74 -18.19 10.32
CA PHE A 62 14.94 -18.39 9.11
C PHE A 62 15.49 -19.46 8.14
N TRP A 63 16.65 -20.04 8.44
CA TRP A 63 17.38 -21.02 7.61
C TRP A 63 16.84 -22.47 7.62
N GLY A 64 15.63 -22.66 8.14
CA GLY A 64 14.80 -23.85 7.91
C GLY A 64 14.83 -24.89 9.03
N SER A 65 13.65 -25.35 9.43
CA SER A 65 13.43 -26.29 10.52
C SER A 65 13.45 -27.76 10.07
N THR A 66 14.65 -28.35 9.99
CA THR A 66 14.84 -29.81 9.90
C THR A 66 16.07 -30.23 10.71
N GLY A 67 15.91 -30.41 12.02
CA GLY A 67 16.97 -30.92 12.90
C GLY A 67 17.07 -32.46 12.84
N PRO A 68 18.28 -33.05 12.82
CA PRO A 68 18.45 -34.50 12.92
C PRO A 68 18.12 -35.01 14.33
N LYS A 69 17.55 -36.22 14.44
CA LYS A 69 17.37 -36.90 15.74
C LYS A 69 18.74 -37.26 16.33
N GLN A 70 18.97 -36.87 17.58
CA GLN A 70 20.03 -37.48 18.39
C GLN A 70 19.61 -38.89 18.82
N PRO A 71 20.50 -39.91 18.74
CA PRO A 71 20.27 -41.20 19.37
C PRO A 71 20.56 -41.11 20.88
N ASN A 72 19.59 -41.52 21.70
CA ASN A 72 19.74 -41.61 23.16
C ASN A 72 20.37 -42.97 23.53
N PRO A 73 21.36 -43.06 24.43
CA PRO A 73 21.95 -44.34 24.84
C PRO A 73 20.97 -45.22 25.63
N ALA A 74 21.27 -46.52 25.70
CA ALA A 74 20.31 -47.56 26.07
C ALA A 74 19.95 -47.63 27.57
N GLN A 75 18.70 -48.01 27.83
CA GLN A 75 18.24 -48.67 29.05
C GLN A 75 17.48 -49.95 28.66
N PRO A 76 17.51 -51.03 29.48
CA PRO A 76 17.02 -52.34 29.08
C PRO A 76 15.49 -52.47 29.08
N SER A 77 15.00 -53.44 28.30
CA SER A 77 13.59 -53.63 27.96
C SER A 77 12.68 -54.03 29.13
N GLN A 78 11.48 -53.45 29.14
CA GLN A 78 10.26 -54.17 29.57
C GLN A 78 9.25 -54.13 28.42
N ALA A 79 8.58 -55.26 28.17
CA ALA A 79 7.75 -55.44 26.99
C ALA A 79 6.25 -55.44 27.33
N THR A 80 5.57 -54.33 27.03
CA THR A 80 4.12 -54.27 26.86
C THR A 80 3.83 -53.67 25.49
N GLN A 81 3.28 -54.49 24.59
CA GLN A 81 2.99 -54.08 23.21
C GLN A 81 1.74 -53.18 23.18
N GLN A 82 1.92 -51.89 23.38
CA GLN A 82 0.96 -50.89 22.94
C GLN A 82 1.26 -50.53 21.48
N THR A 83 0.42 -50.98 20.56
CA THR A 83 0.41 -50.52 19.16
C THR A 83 -0.05 -49.07 19.10
N GLN A 84 0.88 -48.14 19.36
CA GLN A 84 0.65 -46.73 19.06
C GLN A 84 0.29 -46.59 17.58
N PRO A 85 -0.87 -46.01 17.23
CA PRO A 85 -1.21 -45.69 15.86
C PRO A 85 -0.10 -44.82 15.26
N ALA A 86 0.28 -45.10 14.01
CA ALA A 86 1.25 -44.27 13.32
C ALA A 86 0.79 -42.81 13.35
N ALA A 87 1.65 -41.90 13.82
CA ALA A 87 1.33 -40.49 13.87
C ALA A 87 0.86 -40.03 12.48
N PRO A 88 -0.28 -39.33 12.35
CA PRO A 88 -0.83 -38.98 11.05
C PRO A 88 0.21 -38.17 10.26
N PRO A 89 0.30 -38.37 8.93
CA PRO A 89 1.27 -37.66 8.11
C PRO A 89 1.11 -36.16 8.32
N VAL A 90 2.22 -35.47 8.60
CA VAL A 90 2.23 -34.02 8.85
C VAL A 90 1.53 -33.33 7.69
N ALA A 91 0.38 -32.71 7.97
CA ALA A 91 -0.51 -32.21 6.93
C ALA A 91 0.22 -31.21 6.04
N ALA A 92 0.40 -31.55 4.76
CA ALA A 92 1.10 -30.71 3.81
C ALA A 92 0.39 -29.35 3.71
N SER A 93 1.09 -28.28 4.11
CA SER A 93 0.51 -26.94 4.16
C SER A 93 0.05 -26.52 2.76
N PRO A 94 -1.17 -26.01 2.58
CA PRO A 94 -1.74 -25.76 1.25
C PRO A 94 -0.90 -24.73 0.49
N VAL A 95 -0.75 -24.96 -0.81
CA VAL A 95 -0.07 -24.04 -1.74
C VAL A 95 -1.04 -22.91 -2.08
N ILE A 96 -0.67 -21.67 -1.75
CA ILE A 96 -1.51 -20.47 -1.96
C ILE A 96 -1.17 -19.72 -3.25
N ALA A 97 0.05 -19.89 -3.77
CA ALA A 97 0.52 -19.29 -5.02
C ALA A 97 1.64 -20.13 -5.65
N ARG A 98 1.91 -19.96 -6.95
CA ARG A 98 2.96 -20.68 -7.67
C ARG A 98 3.70 -19.78 -8.67
N ILE A 99 5.03 -19.82 -8.66
CA ILE A 99 5.93 -19.08 -9.54
C ILE A 99 6.89 -20.09 -10.18
N GLU A 100 6.86 -20.23 -11.50
CA GLU A 100 7.75 -21.14 -12.26
C GLU A 100 7.94 -22.52 -11.60
N GLY A 101 6.81 -23.16 -11.26
CA GLY A 101 6.78 -24.47 -10.58
C GLY A 101 7.01 -24.45 -9.06
N ARG A 102 7.67 -23.42 -8.49
CA ARG A 102 7.86 -23.25 -7.04
C ARG A 102 6.54 -22.84 -6.38
N GLY A 103 6.14 -23.54 -5.33
CA GLY A 103 4.91 -23.24 -4.58
C GLY A 103 5.21 -22.41 -3.32
N ILE A 104 4.45 -21.34 -3.10
CA ILE A 104 4.39 -20.64 -1.81
C ILE A 104 3.31 -21.33 -0.98
N THR A 105 3.64 -21.81 0.22
CA THR A 105 2.66 -22.45 1.12
C THR A 105 2.08 -21.47 2.15
N GLN A 106 0.94 -21.82 2.73
CA GLN A 106 0.38 -21.11 3.88
C GLN A 106 1.39 -21.01 5.04
N ALA A 107 2.21 -22.04 5.27
CA ALA A 107 3.23 -22.02 6.33
C ALA A 107 4.41 -21.09 6.01
N ASP A 108 4.66 -20.76 4.75
CA ASP A 108 5.64 -19.72 4.37
C ASP A 108 5.04 -18.31 4.52
N PHE A 109 3.74 -18.17 4.27
CA PHE A 109 2.99 -16.95 4.58
C PHE A 109 2.98 -16.66 6.07
N ASP A 110 2.51 -17.61 6.89
CA ASP A 110 2.39 -17.44 8.35
C ASP A 110 3.73 -17.09 9.01
N ARG A 111 4.83 -17.69 8.54
CA ARG A 111 6.19 -17.43 9.05
C ARG A 111 6.63 -15.97 8.91
N VAL A 112 6.16 -15.27 7.88
CA VAL A 112 6.44 -13.84 7.64
C VAL A 112 5.33 -12.96 8.21
N ALA A 113 4.07 -13.37 8.08
CA ALA A 113 2.90 -12.61 8.50
C ALA A 113 2.80 -12.44 10.02
N GLN A 114 3.01 -13.50 10.81
CA GLN A 114 2.82 -13.46 12.27
C GLN A 114 3.73 -12.42 12.98
N PRO A 115 5.06 -12.36 12.76
CA PRO A 115 5.89 -11.32 13.37
C PRO A 115 5.55 -9.92 12.83
N TYR A 116 5.26 -9.78 11.53
CA TYR A 116 4.90 -8.51 10.92
C TYR A 116 3.58 -7.94 11.48
N PHE A 117 2.54 -8.77 11.61
CA PHE A 117 1.26 -8.37 12.22
C PHE A 117 1.40 -8.08 13.72
N THR A 118 2.28 -8.79 14.42
CA THR A 118 2.58 -8.51 15.84
C THR A 118 3.22 -7.13 16.01
N MET A 119 4.20 -6.79 15.16
CA MET A 119 4.81 -5.46 15.10
C MET A 119 3.78 -4.37 14.79
N LEU A 120 2.95 -4.56 13.75
CA LEU A 120 1.90 -3.60 13.38
C LEU A 120 0.87 -3.40 14.50
N LYS A 121 0.44 -4.47 15.18
CA LYS A 121 -0.47 -4.36 16.35
C LYS A 121 0.16 -3.57 17.49
N GLY A 122 1.46 -3.78 17.77
CA GLY A 122 2.19 -3.00 18.77
C GLY A 122 2.32 -1.51 18.41
N GLN A 123 2.53 -1.20 17.13
CA GLN A 123 2.67 0.18 16.63
C GLN A 123 1.31 0.92 16.60
N TYR A 124 0.30 0.34 15.93
CA TYR A 124 -0.97 1.01 15.64
C TYR A 124 -2.04 0.81 16.73
N ARG A 125 -1.94 -0.21 17.58
CA ARG A 125 -2.86 -0.53 18.69
C ARG A 125 -4.33 -0.46 18.24
N ALA A 126 -5.11 0.51 18.74
CA ALA A 126 -6.53 0.70 18.42
C ALA A 126 -6.81 1.10 16.96
N SER A 127 -5.79 1.54 16.21
CA SER A 127 -5.87 1.84 14.77
C SER A 127 -5.53 0.64 13.88
N PHE A 128 -5.34 -0.56 14.45
CA PHE A 128 -5.16 -1.79 13.67
C PHE A 128 -6.54 -2.37 13.27
N ASP A 129 -7.02 -1.99 12.10
CA ASP A 129 -8.32 -2.43 11.56
C ASP A 129 -8.19 -3.55 10.51
N ALA A 130 -9.33 -4.05 10.02
CA ALA A 130 -9.36 -5.10 9.01
C ALA A 130 -8.76 -4.68 7.66
N ASN A 131 -8.84 -3.40 7.29
CA ASN A 131 -8.29 -2.87 6.04
C ASN A 131 -6.76 -2.82 6.10
N LEU A 132 -6.19 -2.39 7.23
CA LEU A 132 -4.76 -2.42 7.48
C LEU A 132 -4.24 -3.86 7.55
N GLN A 133 -4.96 -4.78 8.20
CA GLN A 133 -4.59 -6.20 8.21
C GLN A 133 -4.63 -6.81 6.79
N HIS A 134 -5.64 -6.50 5.98
CA HIS A 134 -5.71 -6.97 4.60
C HIS A 134 -4.56 -6.40 3.75
N THR A 135 -4.31 -5.10 3.83
CA THR A 135 -3.19 -4.44 3.13
C THR A 135 -1.84 -5.03 3.56
N ALA A 136 -1.64 -5.26 4.86
CA ALA A 136 -0.46 -5.93 5.39
C ALA A 136 -0.33 -7.38 4.91
N SER A 137 -1.44 -8.08 4.70
CA SER A 137 -1.45 -9.44 4.14
C SER A 137 -1.00 -9.46 2.68
N LEU A 138 -1.45 -8.49 1.88
CA LEU A 138 -0.98 -8.32 0.50
C LEU A 138 0.52 -8.02 0.45
N ASN A 139 1.01 -7.10 1.28
CA ASN A 139 2.44 -6.79 1.36
C ASN A 139 3.32 -8.03 1.67
N VAL A 140 2.83 -8.95 2.52
CA VAL A 140 3.53 -10.21 2.82
C VAL A 140 3.53 -11.15 1.61
N LEU A 141 2.39 -11.27 0.92
CA LEU A 141 2.29 -12.10 -0.28
C LEU A 141 3.19 -11.57 -1.41
N ASP A 142 3.22 -10.25 -1.62
CA ASP A 142 4.07 -9.60 -2.62
C ASP A 142 5.56 -9.83 -2.35
N GLU A 143 6.02 -9.75 -1.10
CA GLU A 143 7.42 -10.03 -0.76
C GLU A 143 7.78 -11.52 -0.93
N LEU A 144 6.84 -12.43 -0.68
CA LEU A 144 7.03 -13.86 -0.98
C LEU A 144 7.12 -14.11 -2.48
N ILE A 145 6.24 -13.50 -3.28
CA ILE A 145 6.29 -13.58 -4.75
C ILE A 145 7.61 -13.00 -5.27
N ARG A 146 8.02 -11.82 -4.77
CA ARG A 146 9.29 -11.17 -5.12
C ARG A 146 10.50 -12.03 -4.75
N ARG A 147 10.47 -12.71 -3.59
CA ARG A 147 11.51 -13.66 -3.18
C ARG A 147 11.62 -14.83 -4.15
N GLU A 148 10.51 -15.46 -4.53
CA GLU A 148 10.54 -16.58 -5.48
C GLU A 148 10.99 -16.14 -6.89
N LEU A 149 10.55 -14.96 -7.35
CA LEU A 149 11.02 -14.38 -8.63
C LEU A 149 12.54 -14.12 -8.61
N LEU A 150 13.08 -13.54 -7.54
CA LEU A 150 14.53 -13.33 -7.39
C LEU A 150 15.30 -14.67 -7.35
N ALA A 151 14.76 -15.70 -6.71
CA ALA A 151 15.38 -17.02 -6.67
C ALA A 151 15.46 -17.64 -8.08
N VAL A 152 14.31 -17.73 -8.78
CA VAL A 152 14.22 -18.24 -10.15
C VAL A 152 15.13 -17.45 -11.11
N GLU A 153 15.11 -16.13 -11.04
CA GLU A 153 15.91 -15.29 -11.94
C GLU A 153 17.42 -15.39 -11.65
N SER A 154 17.82 -15.48 -10.37
CA SER A 154 19.23 -15.64 -10.00
C SER A 154 19.81 -16.98 -10.44
N GLN A 155 19.00 -18.05 -10.40
CA GLN A 155 19.33 -19.36 -10.96
C GLN A 155 19.40 -19.30 -12.51
N ARG A 156 18.44 -18.65 -13.16
CA ARG A 156 18.39 -18.47 -14.63
C ARG A 156 19.59 -17.69 -15.16
N GLN A 157 20.01 -16.63 -14.46
CA GLN A 157 21.21 -15.85 -14.77
C GLN A 157 22.52 -16.52 -14.32
N LYS A 158 22.46 -17.64 -13.59
CA LYS A 158 23.62 -18.37 -13.04
C LYS A 158 24.52 -17.46 -12.19
N ILE A 159 23.92 -16.64 -11.32
CA ILE A 159 24.64 -15.67 -10.49
C ILE A 159 25.68 -16.38 -9.61
N ALA A 160 26.96 -16.15 -9.89
CA ALA A 160 28.06 -16.78 -9.16
C ALA A 160 28.21 -16.22 -7.74
N VAL A 161 28.37 -17.12 -6.78
CA VAL A 161 28.49 -16.83 -5.33
C VAL A 161 29.67 -17.59 -4.77
N SER A 162 30.55 -16.88 -4.07
CA SER A 162 31.63 -17.44 -3.26
C SER A 162 31.14 -17.87 -1.88
N ASP A 163 31.83 -18.81 -1.24
CA ASP A 163 31.46 -19.25 0.12
C ASP A 163 31.58 -18.12 1.14
N ALA A 164 32.49 -17.16 0.94
CA ALA A 164 32.56 -15.93 1.75
C ALA A 164 31.33 -15.01 1.59
N GLU A 165 30.61 -15.06 0.47
CA GLU A 165 29.33 -14.35 0.29
C GLU A 165 28.16 -15.10 0.94
N ALA A 166 28.20 -16.43 0.94
CA ALA A 166 27.24 -17.25 1.67
C ALA A 166 27.45 -17.19 3.21
N ASP A 167 28.70 -17.12 3.66
CA ASP A 167 29.09 -16.99 5.07
C ASP A 167 28.59 -15.67 5.69
N LYS A 168 28.71 -14.54 4.97
CA LYS A 168 28.24 -13.22 5.45
C LYS A 168 26.79 -13.23 5.94
N ILE A 169 25.94 -14.01 5.27
CA ILE A 169 24.53 -14.18 5.61
C ILE A 169 24.35 -14.86 6.97
N LEU A 170 25.25 -15.79 7.32
CA LEU A 170 25.24 -16.49 8.59
C LEU A 170 25.97 -15.70 9.70
N MET A 171 26.95 -14.86 9.34
CA MET A 171 27.59 -13.90 10.25
C MET A 171 26.63 -12.82 10.78
N GLU A 172 25.49 -12.60 10.12
CA GLU A 172 24.39 -11.73 10.58
C GLU A 172 23.55 -12.35 11.72
N ASP A 173 23.72 -13.64 12.04
CA ASP A 173 22.94 -14.35 13.07
C ASP A 173 23.52 -14.14 14.49
N PRO A 174 22.73 -13.66 15.48
CA PRO A 174 23.16 -13.46 16.87
C PRO A 174 23.75 -14.68 17.58
N LEU A 175 23.52 -15.91 17.10
CA LEU A 175 24.15 -17.12 17.64
C LEU A 175 25.69 -17.09 17.52
N PHE A 176 26.22 -16.39 16.51
CA PHE A 176 27.66 -16.18 16.31
C PHE A 176 28.15 -14.86 16.91
N ALA A 177 27.39 -14.25 17.81
CA ALA A 177 27.83 -13.10 18.59
C ALA A 177 28.28 -13.48 20.00
N THR A 178 29.24 -12.72 20.53
CA THR A 178 29.64 -12.68 21.94
C THR A 178 29.66 -11.22 22.37
N ASN A 179 28.93 -10.89 23.44
CA ASN A 179 28.77 -9.51 23.94
C ASN A 179 28.33 -8.50 22.85
N GLY A 180 27.44 -8.94 21.94
CA GLY A 180 26.92 -8.10 20.84
C GLY A 180 27.88 -7.85 19.68
N LYS A 181 29.03 -8.53 19.62
CA LYS A 181 29.99 -8.48 18.51
C LYS A 181 30.18 -9.86 17.89
N PHE A 182 30.45 -9.94 16.60
CA PHE A 182 30.74 -11.20 15.91
C PHE A 182 31.94 -11.93 16.54
N ASP A 183 31.79 -13.24 16.72
CA ASP A 183 32.76 -14.14 17.33
C ASP A 183 33.24 -15.17 16.27
N PRO A 184 34.43 -14.96 15.66
CA PRO A 184 34.92 -15.85 14.61
C PRO A 184 35.22 -17.26 15.14
N VAL A 185 35.56 -17.41 16.42
CA VAL A 185 35.91 -18.72 17.00
C VAL A 185 34.65 -19.60 17.08
N LYS A 186 33.51 -19.04 17.48
CA LYS A 186 32.21 -19.73 17.39
C LYS A 186 31.83 -20.10 15.96
N PHE A 187 32.05 -19.19 15.03
CA PHE A 187 31.68 -19.36 13.62
C PHE A 187 32.49 -20.48 12.95
N ASP A 188 33.81 -20.46 13.11
CA ASP A 188 34.70 -21.48 12.55
C ASP A 188 34.51 -22.84 13.24
N ALA A 189 34.26 -22.87 14.55
CA ALA A 189 33.90 -24.09 15.27
C ALA A 189 32.58 -24.69 14.74
N TYR A 190 31.59 -23.86 14.41
CA TYR A 190 30.36 -24.32 13.77
C TYR A 190 30.60 -24.85 12.35
N LYS A 191 31.40 -24.16 11.53
CA LYS A 191 31.71 -24.60 10.15
C LYS A 191 32.53 -25.89 10.07
N THR A 192 33.45 -26.09 11.01
CA THR A 192 34.35 -27.27 11.04
C THR A 192 33.79 -28.46 11.81
N SER A 193 32.81 -28.25 12.70
CA SER A 193 32.19 -29.33 13.47
C SER A 193 31.38 -30.28 12.60
N GLN A 194 31.77 -31.56 12.58
CA GLN A 194 31.02 -32.66 11.94
C GLN A 194 29.60 -32.86 12.50
N ARG A 195 29.26 -32.24 13.64
CA ARG A 195 27.91 -32.25 14.22
C ARG A 195 27.05 -31.05 13.81
N SER A 196 27.58 -30.10 13.03
CA SER A 196 26.82 -28.95 12.57
C SER A 196 26.00 -29.28 11.31
N ASN A 197 25.00 -28.45 11.05
CA ASN A 197 24.21 -28.48 9.82
C ASN A 197 24.78 -27.56 8.72
N TYR A 198 26.00 -27.03 8.84
CA TYR A 198 26.57 -26.06 7.89
C TYR A 198 26.51 -26.56 6.43
N GLY A 199 27.01 -27.77 6.17
CA GLY A 199 26.98 -28.38 4.84
C GLY A 199 25.56 -28.64 4.29
N LEU A 200 24.56 -28.77 5.16
CA LEU A 200 23.15 -28.95 4.78
C LEU A 200 22.47 -27.61 4.44
N ILE A 201 22.85 -26.51 5.10
CA ILE A 201 22.28 -25.17 4.84
C ILE A 201 23.04 -24.38 3.76
N LEU A 202 24.32 -24.69 3.51
CA LEU A 202 25.17 -23.98 2.54
C LEU A 202 24.53 -23.80 1.15
N PRO A 203 23.80 -24.77 0.56
CA PRO A 203 23.09 -24.55 -0.70
C PRO A 203 22.04 -23.42 -0.64
N ARG A 204 21.30 -23.31 0.48
CA ARG A 204 20.29 -22.25 0.70
C ARG A 204 20.92 -20.89 0.98
N LEU A 205 22.06 -20.87 1.68
CA LEU A 205 22.86 -19.67 1.88
C LEU A 205 23.40 -19.15 0.54
N ARG A 206 23.94 -20.03 -0.31
CA ARG A 206 24.39 -19.69 -1.68
C ARG A 206 23.24 -19.17 -2.55
N GLU A 207 22.07 -19.81 -2.52
CA GLU A 207 20.87 -19.33 -3.22
C GLU A 207 20.47 -17.92 -2.77
N THR A 208 20.42 -17.66 -1.45
CA THR A 208 20.01 -16.35 -0.94
C THR A 208 21.07 -15.26 -1.15
N ALA A 209 22.36 -15.62 -1.19
CA ALA A 209 23.41 -14.72 -1.63
C ALA A 209 23.27 -14.34 -3.11
N ALA A 210 22.92 -15.30 -3.98
CA ALA A 210 22.64 -15.03 -5.39
C ALA A 210 21.45 -14.08 -5.57
N MET A 211 20.39 -14.26 -4.77
CA MET A 211 19.23 -13.36 -4.73
C MET A 211 19.58 -11.95 -4.23
N ARG A 212 20.34 -11.81 -3.13
CA ARG A 212 20.81 -10.52 -2.60
C ARG A 212 21.63 -9.76 -3.66
N LYS A 213 22.56 -10.46 -4.31
CA LYS A 213 23.46 -9.94 -5.35
C LYS A 213 22.71 -9.51 -6.62
N LEU A 214 21.65 -10.24 -6.99
CA LEU A 214 20.74 -9.85 -8.07
C LEU A 214 19.92 -8.60 -7.71
N ASP A 215 19.27 -8.57 -6.53
CA ASP A 215 18.45 -7.43 -6.09
C ASP A 215 19.28 -6.15 -5.95
N GLU A 216 20.52 -6.23 -5.44
CA GLU A 216 21.45 -5.11 -5.41
C GLU A 216 21.81 -4.63 -6.83
N SER A 217 22.18 -5.53 -7.73
CA SER A 217 22.49 -5.20 -9.14
C SER A 217 21.31 -4.52 -9.84
N LEU A 218 20.08 -5.00 -9.61
CA LEU A 218 18.86 -4.39 -10.13
C LEU A 218 18.63 -2.98 -9.54
N ARG A 219 18.81 -2.79 -8.22
CA ARG A 219 18.69 -1.47 -7.58
C ARG A 219 19.73 -0.47 -8.07
N GLN A 220 20.96 -0.91 -8.31
CA GLN A 220 22.02 -0.07 -8.87
C GLN A 220 21.69 0.31 -10.33
N ARG A 221 21.26 -0.65 -11.15
CA ARG A 221 20.93 -0.46 -12.58
C ARG A 221 19.69 0.40 -12.81
N PHE A 222 18.64 0.24 -12.01
CA PHE A 222 17.34 0.92 -12.18
C PHE A 222 17.13 2.10 -11.21
N LYS A 223 18.23 2.68 -10.71
CA LYS A 223 18.19 3.87 -9.84
C LYS A 223 17.59 5.08 -10.60
N PRO A 224 16.48 5.67 -10.15
CA PRO A 224 15.83 6.77 -10.86
C PRO A 224 16.65 8.07 -10.76
N THR A 225 16.63 8.85 -11.83
CA THR A 225 17.26 10.18 -11.86
C THR A 225 16.47 11.20 -11.03
N SER A 226 17.13 12.27 -10.57
CA SER A 226 16.45 13.33 -9.80
C SER A 226 15.36 14.04 -10.62
N ALA A 227 15.46 14.04 -11.95
CA ALA A 227 14.42 14.54 -12.85
C ALA A 227 13.19 13.63 -12.89
N GLN A 228 13.37 12.30 -12.99
CA GLN A 228 12.27 11.33 -12.91
C GLN A 228 11.57 11.38 -11.54
N VAL A 229 12.33 11.48 -10.44
CA VAL A 229 11.76 11.62 -9.09
C VAL A 229 10.94 12.91 -8.96
N ARG A 230 11.45 14.05 -9.46
CA ARG A 230 10.68 15.31 -9.47
C ARG A 230 9.42 15.22 -10.34
N ALA A 231 9.50 14.61 -11.53
CA ALA A 231 8.35 14.47 -12.42
C ALA A 231 7.24 13.58 -11.84
N GLU A 232 7.59 12.43 -11.25
CA GLU A 232 6.62 11.53 -10.61
C GLU A 232 6.10 12.12 -9.28
N TRP A 233 6.90 12.92 -8.56
CA TRP A 233 6.42 13.70 -7.41
C TRP A 233 5.42 14.77 -7.84
N ALA A 234 5.74 15.58 -8.84
CA ALA A 234 4.87 16.64 -9.38
C ALA A 234 3.53 16.05 -9.85
N LYS A 235 3.56 15.01 -10.69
CA LYS A 235 2.38 14.24 -11.12
C LYS A 235 1.48 13.74 -9.98
N ARG A 236 2.02 13.53 -8.77
CA ARG A 236 1.27 13.07 -7.57
C ARG A 236 0.84 14.21 -6.63
N ASN A 237 1.44 15.40 -6.72
CA ASN A 237 1.28 16.49 -5.74
C ASN A 237 0.81 17.82 -6.35
N ASP A 238 0.91 18.01 -7.67
CA ASP A 238 0.53 19.24 -8.37
C ASP A 238 -0.99 19.45 -8.34
N GLN A 239 -1.45 20.33 -7.44
CA GLN A 239 -2.86 20.69 -7.30
C GLN A 239 -3.20 21.93 -8.13
N VAL A 240 -3.83 21.73 -9.28
CA VAL A 240 -4.33 22.83 -10.11
C VAL A 240 -5.59 23.43 -9.49
N ARG A 241 -5.53 24.71 -9.12
CA ARG A 241 -6.68 25.48 -8.61
C ARG A 241 -7.23 26.38 -9.70
N PHE A 242 -8.40 26.02 -10.22
CA PHE A 242 -9.11 26.80 -11.22
C PHE A 242 -9.93 27.92 -10.56
N LYS A 243 -10.02 29.07 -11.23
CA LYS A 243 -11.09 30.05 -11.03
C LYS A 243 -11.96 30.02 -12.29
N MET A 244 -13.26 29.77 -12.13
CA MET A 244 -14.22 29.85 -13.22
C MET A 244 -14.87 31.24 -13.20
N PHE A 245 -14.98 31.86 -14.37
CA PHE A 245 -15.74 33.08 -14.57
C PHE A 245 -16.87 32.76 -15.54
N SER A 246 -18.11 33.07 -15.14
CA SER A 246 -19.31 32.77 -15.93
C SER A 246 -19.76 34.05 -16.62
N LEU A 247 -19.44 34.18 -17.91
CA LEU A 247 -19.95 35.25 -18.77
C LEU A 247 -21.37 34.92 -19.21
N GLN A 248 -22.32 35.80 -18.93
CA GLN A 248 -23.66 35.78 -19.52
C GLN A 248 -23.75 36.93 -20.55
N PRO A 249 -24.66 36.88 -21.55
CA PRO A 249 -24.70 37.91 -22.60
C PRO A 249 -24.86 39.35 -22.10
N ARG A 250 -25.56 39.55 -20.97
CA ARG A 250 -25.70 40.85 -20.29
C ARG A 250 -24.44 41.35 -19.54
N ASP A 251 -23.43 40.49 -19.39
CA ASP A 251 -22.15 40.80 -18.75
C ASP A 251 -21.08 41.18 -19.82
N LEU A 252 -21.45 41.19 -21.11
CA LEU A 252 -20.65 41.66 -22.24
C LEU A 252 -21.08 43.08 -22.64
N PRO A 253 -20.15 43.96 -23.05
CA PRO A 253 -20.50 45.25 -23.63
C PRO A 253 -21.12 45.08 -25.03
N GLU A 254 -22.06 45.95 -25.39
CA GLU A 254 -22.69 45.95 -26.73
C GLU A 254 -21.76 46.44 -27.86
N THR A 255 -20.65 47.10 -27.50
CA THR A 255 -19.66 47.65 -28.43
C THR A 255 -18.37 46.83 -28.43
N GLU A 256 -18.00 46.27 -29.58
CA GLU A 256 -16.69 45.66 -29.79
C GLU A 256 -15.60 46.75 -29.96
N SER A 257 -14.45 46.61 -29.28
CA SER A 257 -13.30 47.49 -29.51
C SER A 257 -12.63 47.21 -30.85
N SER A 258 -12.05 48.24 -31.45
CA SER A 258 -11.39 48.16 -32.76
C SER A 258 -10.01 47.49 -32.72
N ALA A 259 -9.58 46.97 -33.87
CA ALA A 259 -8.25 46.37 -34.02
C ALA A 259 -7.08 47.34 -33.73
N ALA A 260 -7.30 48.66 -33.86
CA ALA A 260 -6.31 49.68 -33.50
C ALA A 260 -6.13 49.78 -31.98
N GLU A 261 -7.22 49.73 -31.23
CA GLU A 261 -7.22 49.73 -29.76
C GLU A 261 -6.60 48.43 -29.21
N TRP A 262 -6.89 47.28 -29.82
CA TRP A 262 -6.23 46.01 -29.49
C TRP A 262 -4.71 46.07 -29.67
N ALA A 263 -4.24 46.66 -30.77
CA ALA A 263 -2.81 46.79 -31.06
C ALA A 263 -2.09 47.73 -30.09
N ALA A 264 -2.74 48.82 -29.67
CA ALA A 264 -2.23 49.72 -28.63
C ALA A 264 -2.14 49.00 -27.27
N TYR A 265 -3.25 48.39 -26.83
CA TYR A 265 -3.34 47.69 -25.55
C TYR A 265 -2.35 46.51 -25.43
N TYR A 266 -2.17 45.73 -26.51
CA TYR A 266 -1.17 44.66 -26.56
C TYR A 266 0.27 45.18 -26.40
N LYS A 267 0.58 46.34 -27.00
CA LYS A 267 1.91 46.95 -26.90
C LYS A 267 2.18 47.50 -25.50
N GLU A 268 1.18 48.07 -24.85
CA GLU A 268 1.27 48.64 -23.49
C GLU A 268 1.32 47.57 -22.39
N HIS A 269 0.69 46.40 -22.61
CA HIS A 269 0.58 45.32 -21.62
C HIS A 269 1.18 43.99 -22.08
N SER A 270 2.24 44.05 -22.89
CA SER A 270 2.88 42.86 -23.50
C SER A 270 3.37 41.80 -22.49
N ASP A 271 3.63 42.18 -21.23
CA ASP A 271 3.93 41.30 -20.11
C ASP A 271 2.76 40.38 -19.74
N GLN A 272 1.52 40.88 -19.85
CA GLN A 272 0.32 40.13 -19.50
C GLN A 272 0.00 39.03 -20.51
N PHE A 273 0.39 39.24 -21.78
CA PHE A 273 0.18 38.34 -22.92
C PHE A 273 1.26 37.25 -23.08
N ALA A 274 2.23 37.15 -22.15
CA ALA A 274 3.19 36.05 -22.14
C ALA A 274 2.50 34.68 -22.13
N ARG A 275 3.05 33.70 -22.86
CA ARG A 275 2.48 32.34 -23.00
C ARG A 275 2.51 31.56 -21.67
N ARG A 276 1.46 31.73 -20.86
CA ARG A 276 1.25 30.96 -19.62
C ARG A 276 1.02 29.48 -19.90
N THR A 277 1.29 28.64 -18.89
CA THR A 277 1.05 27.18 -18.93
C THR A 277 -0.39 26.87 -19.33
N ARG A 278 -0.58 26.16 -20.44
CA ARG A 278 -1.89 25.66 -20.90
C ARG A 278 -2.10 24.24 -20.37
N LEU A 279 -3.30 23.91 -19.91
CA LEU A 279 -3.65 22.58 -19.38
C LEU A 279 -4.87 22.03 -20.14
N ARG A 280 -4.70 20.92 -20.87
CA ARG A 280 -5.80 20.26 -21.58
C ARG A 280 -6.63 19.51 -20.55
N LEU A 281 -7.91 19.85 -20.43
CA LEU A 281 -8.80 19.27 -19.44
C LEU A 281 -9.78 18.33 -20.12
N ARG A 282 -10.05 17.19 -19.47
CA ARG A 282 -11.21 16.35 -19.76
C ARG A 282 -12.12 16.41 -18.54
N TYR A 283 -13.38 16.74 -18.75
CA TYR A 283 -14.36 16.99 -17.70
C TYR A 283 -15.71 16.38 -18.05
N VAL A 284 -16.52 16.08 -17.03
CA VAL A 284 -17.90 15.64 -17.19
C VAL A 284 -18.81 16.75 -16.67
N ARG A 285 -19.77 17.19 -17.49
CA ARG A 285 -20.77 18.19 -17.08
C ARG A 285 -21.96 17.46 -16.43
N LEU A 286 -22.18 17.71 -15.15
CA LEU A 286 -23.33 17.20 -14.42
C LEU A 286 -24.36 18.32 -14.26
N SER A 287 -25.48 18.19 -14.98
CA SER A 287 -26.62 19.11 -14.86
C SER A 287 -27.36 18.86 -13.54
N LEU A 288 -27.74 19.93 -12.85
CA LEU A 288 -28.59 19.91 -11.67
C LEU A 288 -29.93 20.61 -11.96
N PRO A 289 -31.02 20.27 -11.25
CA PRO A 289 -32.29 20.99 -11.34
C PRO A 289 -32.19 22.47 -10.93
N GLY A 290 -33.20 23.26 -11.28
CA GLY A 290 -33.29 24.70 -11.02
C GLY A 290 -33.24 25.07 -9.54
N GLU A 291 -32.91 26.34 -9.27
CA GLU A 291 -32.89 26.85 -7.89
C GLU A 291 -34.31 27.00 -7.35
N GLY A 292 -34.62 26.27 -6.28
CA GLY A 292 -35.96 26.14 -5.71
C GLY A 292 -36.64 24.79 -5.97
N GLU A 293 -36.11 23.93 -6.85
CA GLU A 293 -36.69 22.60 -7.07
C GLU A 293 -36.44 21.65 -5.88
N SER A 294 -37.52 21.02 -5.38
CA SER A 294 -37.46 20.07 -4.25
C SER A 294 -36.66 18.79 -4.55
N THR A 295 -36.49 18.46 -5.82
CA THR A 295 -35.67 17.35 -6.34
C THR A 295 -34.17 17.64 -6.26
N ARG A 296 -33.75 18.91 -6.21
CA ARG A 296 -32.35 19.32 -6.44
C ARG A 296 -31.36 18.66 -5.47
N ALA A 297 -31.69 18.57 -4.19
CA ALA A 297 -30.81 17.93 -3.20
C ALA A 297 -30.63 16.42 -3.43
N ALA A 298 -31.68 15.73 -3.92
CA ALA A 298 -31.59 14.33 -4.29
C ALA A 298 -30.73 14.14 -5.55
N GLU A 299 -30.95 14.96 -6.59
CA GLU A 299 -30.15 14.90 -7.81
C GLU A 299 -28.70 15.35 -7.61
N GLU A 300 -28.43 16.31 -6.73
CA GLU A 300 -27.07 16.69 -6.34
C GLU A 300 -26.34 15.52 -5.67
N SER A 301 -27.01 14.78 -4.77
CA SER A 301 -26.42 13.58 -4.15
C SER A 301 -26.13 12.48 -5.18
N ARG A 302 -27.02 12.28 -6.17
CA ARG A 302 -26.86 11.34 -7.28
C ARG A 302 -25.74 11.75 -8.26
N ALA A 303 -25.63 13.05 -8.54
CA ALA A 303 -24.58 13.63 -9.35
C ALA A 303 -23.21 13.49 -8.68
N LEU A 304 -23.10 13.80 -7.38
CA LEU A 304 -21.86 13.64 -6.60
C LEU A 304 -21.45 12.16 -6.48
N ALA A 305 -22.41 11.23 -6.33
CA ALA A 305 -22.13 9.80 -6.34
C ALA A 305 -21.56 9.34 -7.70
N ARG A 306 -22.16 9.76 -8.82
CA ARG A 306 -21.61 9.51 -10.17
C ARG A 306 -20.23 10.14 -10.35
N ALA A 307 -20.06 11.41 -9.98
CA ALA A 307 -18.78 12.13 -10.07
C ALA A 307 -17.67 11.39 -9.32
N LYS A 308 -17.97 10.88 -8.13
CA LYS A 308 -17.02 10.08 -7.35
C LYS A 308 -16.68 8.76 -8.05
N GLY A 309 -17.68 8.01 -8.53
CA GLY A 309 -17.46 6.76 -9.28
C GLY A 309 -16.56 6.96 -10.50
N ILE A 310 -16.84 7.99 -11.30
CA ILE A 310 -16.02 8.37 -12.48
C ILE A 310 -14.60 8.74 -12.04
N ALA A 311 -14.44 9.52 -10.96
CA ALA A 311 -13.13 9.92 -10.43
C ALA A 311 -12.35 8.76 -9.78
N ASP A 312 -13.02 7.72 -9.29
CA ASP A 312 -12.40 6.49 -8.80
C ASP A 312 -11.96 5.62 -10.01
N SER A 313 -12.83 5.38 -11.00
CA SER A 313 -12.50 4.68 -12.26
C SER A 313 -11.30 5.30 -13.00
N LEU A 314 -11.27 6.63 -13.14
CA LEU A 314 -10.17 7.36 -13.76
C LEU A 314 -8.83 7.19 -13.00
N ARG A 315 -8.88 7.03 -11.67
CA ARG A 315 -7.68 6.77 -10.84
C ARG A 315 -7.19 5.33 -10.90
N HIS A 316 -8.09 4.37 -11.16
CA HIS A 316 -7.77 2.95 -11.30
C HIS A 316 -7.50 2.52 -12.74
N HIS A 317 -7.53 3.45 -13.70
CA HIS A 317 -7.38 3.21 -15.15
C HIS A 317 -8.40 2.21 -15.75
N THR A 318 -9.47 1.89 -15.03
CA THR A 318 -10.56 1.02 -15.47
C THR A 318 -11.63 1.85 -16.17
N LEU A 319 -11.57 1.89 -17.51
CA LEU A 319 -12.51 2.63 -18.36
C LEU A 319 -13.49 1.72 -19.12
N PRO A 320 -14.65 1.37 -18.53
CA PRO A 320 -15.82 0.92 -19.28
C PRO A 320 -16.64 2.13 -19.76
N ASP A 321 -16.78 2.29 -21.07
CA ASP A 321 -17.72 3.14 -21.84
C ASP A 321 -17.87 4.65 -21.52
N THR A 322 -17.27 5.16 -20.44
CA THR A 322 -17.47 6.55 -19.97
C THR A 322 -16.86 7.61 -20.89
N ALA A 323 -16.12 7.22 -21.93
CA ALA A 323 -15.49 8.12 -22.89
C ALA A 323 -16.48 9.01 -23.63
N LEU A 324 -17.75 8.61 -23.74
CA LEU A 324 -18.83 9.38 -24.39
C LEU A 324 -19.35 10.56 -23.55
N GLU A 325 -19.15 10.57 -22.22
CA GLU A 325 -19.58 11.68 -21.33
C GLU A 325 -18.44 12.70 -21.05
N LEU A 326 -17.20 12.38 -21.44
CA LEU A 326 -16.02 13.20 -21.18
C LEU A 326 -15.83 14.26 -22.27
N SER A 327 -16.25 15.49 -21.97
CA SER A 327 -15.92 16.68 -22.76
C SER A 327 -14.43 16.98 -22.67
N ASP A 328 -13.77 17.22 -23.79
CA ASP A 328 -12.36 17.59 -23.88
C ASP A 328 -12.24 19.06 -24.30
N THR A 329 -11.29 19.81 -23.73
CA THR A 329 -11.02 21.21 -24.14
C THR A 329 -10.41 21.32 -25.54
N GLY A 330 -10.03 20.21 -26.17
CA GLY A 330 -9.49 20.16 -27.53
C GLY A 330 -7.96 20.29 -27.61
N PRO A 331 -7.42 20.35 -28.84
CA PRO A 331 -6.01 20.69 -29.08
C PRO A 331 -5.73 22.18 -28.82
N PHE A 332 -4.44 22.52 -28.71
CA PHE A 332 -3.90 23.86 -28.37
C PHE A 332 -3.07 24.47 -29.51
#